data_AF-A0A093GGZ9-F1
#
_entry.id   AF-A0A093GGZ9-F1
#
_cell.length_a   1.000
_cell.length_b   1.000
_cell.length_c   1.000
_cell.angle_alpha   90.00
_cell.angle_beta   90.00
_cell.angle_gamma   90.00
#
_symmetry.space_group_name_H-M   'P 1'
#
loop_
_entity.id
_entity.type
_entity.pdbx_description
1 polymer ?
#
loop_
_entity_poly.entity_id
_entity_poly.type
_entity_poly.pdbx_seq_one_letter_code
_entity_poly.pdbx_strand_id
1 'polypeptide(L)'
;VLCPLCGKPMREPVRVSTCGHRFCKTCLQEFLSHLSVYIRVLPGEYDNLLEWPFSYRVTFSLLDQSDPSLSKPQHITETFHPDPNWKNFQKPGASRSSLDESTLGFGYPKFISHEDIKKRNYVRDNAIFIKASVEIPQKILA
;
A
#
# COMPACT_ATOMS: atom_id res chain seq x y z
N VAL A 1 16.02 20.93 18.92
CA VAL A 1 15.64 19.61 18.38
C VAL A 1 15.33 19.76 16.89
N LEU A 2 15.90 18.91 16.03
CA LEU A 2 15.70 18.94 14.58
C LEU A 2 14.51 18.06 14.17
N CYS A 3 13.76 18.47 13.14
CA CYS A 3 12.67 17.68 12.57
C CYS A 3 13.22 16.48 11.77
N PRO A 4 12.80 15.23 12.04
CA PRO A 4 13.29 14.06 11.30
C PRO A 4 12.93 14.05 9.81
N LEU A 5 11.87 14.75 9.40
CA LEU A 5 11.42 14.77 8.00
C LEU A 5 12.19 15.77 7.12
N CYS A 6 12.63 16.90 7.67
CA CYS A 6 13.28 17.95 6.89
C CYS A 6 14.69 18.33 7.34
N GLY A 7 15.18 17.74 8.44
CA GLY A 7 16.53 18.00 8.99
C GLY A 7 16.74 19.39 9.60
N LYS A 8 15.73 20.26 9.59
CA LYS A 8 15.80 21.66 10.06
C LYS A 8 15.25 21.81 11.49
N PRO A 9 15.53 22.92 12.20
CA PRO A 9 14.88 23.24 13.47
C PRO A 9 13.35 23.14 13.35
N MET A 10 12.71 22.50 14.34
CA MET A 10 11.25 22.27 14.29
C MET A 10 10.46 23.58 14.25
N ARG A 11 9.59 23.71 13.25
CA ARG A 11 8.57 24.78 13.15
C ARG A 11 7.21 24.22 13.54
N GLU A 12 6.53 24.85 14.49
CA GLU A 12 5.23 24.40 15.01
C GLU A 12 5.25 22.89 15.34
N PRO A 13 6.02 22.45 16.36
CA PRO A 13 6.24 21.04 16.62
C PRO A 13 4.92 20.33 16.97
N VAL A 14 4.55 19.33 16.18
CA VAL A 14 3.42 18.43 16.44
C VAL A 14 3.95 17.14 17.04
N ARG A 15 3.39 16.72 18.17
CA ARG A 15 3.71 15.45 18.83
C ARG A 15 2.72 14.37 18.35
N VAL A 16 3.24 13.27 17.81
CA VAL A 16 2.43 12.09 17.48
C VAL A 16 2.04 11.40 18.78
N SER A 17 0.73 11.23 19.02
CA SER A 17 0.21 10.72 20.30
C SER A 17 0.63 9.29 20.59
N THR A 18 0.72 8.45 19.56
CA THR A 18 0.99 7.01 19.70
C THR A 18 2.44 6.68 20.03
N CYS A 19 3.41 7.47 19.54
CA CYS A 19 4.85 7.19 19.72
C CYS A 19 5.64 8.34 20.36
N GLY A 20 5.03 9.50 20.59
CA GLY A 20 5.64 10.65 21.23
C GLY A 20 6.66 11.43 20.37
N HIS A 21 7.01 10.95 19.18
CA HIS A 21 7.88 11.66 18.24
C HIS A 21 7.31 13.01 17.84
N ARG A 22 8.19 13.96 17.53
CA ARG A 22 7.83 15.33 17.15
C ARG A 22 8.32 15.65 15.74
N PHE A 23 7.51 16.39 15.00
CA PHE A 23 7.78 16.81 13.63
C PHE A 23 7.33 18.27 13.42
N CYS A 24 7.82 18.94 12.39
CA CYS A 24 7.19 20.19 11.95
C CYS A 24 5.75 19.90 11.52
N LYS A 25 4.80 20.80 11.83
CA LYS A 25 3.40 20.67 11.41
C LYS A 25 3.24 20.42 9.91
N THR A 26 3.86 21.27 9.09
CA THR A 26 3.76 21.16 7.62
C THR A 26 4.40 19.88 7.10
N CYS A 27 5.60 19.52 7.60
CA CYS A 27 6.26 18.28 7.18
C CYS A 27 5.41 17.05 7.51
N LEU A 28 4.79 16.99 8.70
CA LEU A 28 3.94 15.87 9.07
C LEU A 28 2.67 15.84 8.22
N GLN A 29 2.04 16.99 7.96
CA GLN A 29 0.84 17.08 7.13
C GLN A 29 1.12 16.67 5.67
N GLU A 30 2.25 17.10 5.10
CA GLU A 30 2.68 16.70 3.76
C GLU A 30 3.00 15.20 3.70
N PHE A 31 3.66 14.67 4.73
CA PHE A 31 4.00 13.25 4.83
C PHE A 31 2.75 12.36 4.96
N LEU A 32 1.73 12.84 5.68
CA LEU A 32 0.44 12.14 5.91
C LEU A 32 -0.69 12.70 5.04
N SER A 33 -0.39 13.08 3.80
CA SER A 33 -1.37 13.69 2.88
C SER A 33 -2.14 12.70 2.01
N HIS A 34 -1.70 11.43 1.97
CA HIS A 34 -2.24 10.40 1.09
C HIS A 34 -2.49 9.10 1.85
N LEU A 35 -3.48 8.35 1.36
CA LEU A 35 -3.58 6.92 1.64
C LEU A 35 -2.56 6.20 0.75
N SER A 36 -1.78 5.31 1.36
CA SER A 36 -0.85 4.43 0.69
C SER A 36 -1.31 2.97 0.78
N VAL A 37 -1.01 2.18 -0.24
CA VAL A 37 -1.34 0.74 -0.28
C VAL A 37 -0.12 -0.06 -0.70
N TYR A 38 0.12 -1.19 -0.04
CA TYR A 38 1.27 -2.07 -0.31
C TYR A 38 0.84 -3.53 -0.21
N ILE A 39 1.51 -4.39 -0.98
CA ILE A 39 1.45 -5.84 -0.83
C ILE A 39 2.85 -6.37 -0.51
N ARG A 40 2.89 -7.41 0.31
CA ARG A 40 4.11 -8.13 0.64
C ARG A 40 3.84 -9.62 0.50
N VAL A 41 4.78 -10.33 -0.14
CA VAL A 41 4.77 -11.79 -0.15
C VAL A 41 5.36 -12.28 1.18
N LEU A 42 4.64 -13.17 1.86
CA LEU A 42 5.00 -13.70 3.17
C LEU A 42 5.46 -15.16 3.03
N PRO A 43 6.40 -15.62 3.89
CA PRO A 43 6.79 -17.03 3.92
C PRO A 43 5.59 -17.95 4.15
N GLY A 44 5.49 -18.99 3.33
CA GLY A 44 4.50 -20.06 3.44
C GLY A 44 5.16 -21.43 3.64
N GLU A 45 4.43 -22.35 4.28
CA GLU A 45 4.87 -23.73 4.50
C GLU A 45 5.16 -24.48 3.18
N TYR A 46 4.41 -24.13 2.13
CA TYR A 46 4.46 -24.78 0.82
C TYR A 46 5.29 -24.02 -0.22
N ASP A 47 6.10 -23.03 0.18
CA ASP A 47 6.90 -22.19 -0.75
C ASP A 47 7.89 -23.00 -1.62
N ASN A 48 8.23 -24.22 -1.23
CA ASN A 48 9.05 -25.14 -2.03
C ASN A 48 8.29 -25.78 -3.21
N LEU A 49 6.95 -25.76 -3.18
CA LEU A 49 6.08 -26.30 -4.23
C LEU A 49 5.60 -25.22 -5.20
N LEU A 50 5.83 -23.95 -4.88
CA LEU A 50 5.39 -22.80 -5.67
C LEU A 50 6.47 -22.36 -6.67
N GLU A 51 6.03 -21.77 -7.78
CA GLU A 51 6.92 -21.12 -8.74
C GLU A 51 7.40 -19.77 -8.19
N TRP A 52 8.67 -19.47 -8.43
CA TRP A 52 9.32 -18.22 -8.02
C TRP A 52 10.12 -17.62 -9.18
N PRO A 53 10.22 -16.28 -9.25
CA PRO A 53 9.58 -15.28 -8.37
C PRO A 53 8.06 -15.19 -8.54
N PHE A 54 7.36 -14.60 -7.56
CA PHE A 54 5.93 -14.32 -7.68
C PHE A 54 5.71 -13.37 -8.87
N SER A 55 4.92 -13.80 -9.86
CA SER A 55 4.79 -13.13 -11.16
C SER A 55 3.34 -12.81 -11.55
N TYR A 56 2.38 -13.09 -10.67
CA TYR A 56 0.96 -12.87 -10.97
C TYR A 56 0.61 -11.39 -10.92
N ARG A 57 -0.25 -10.96 -11.84
CA ARG A 57 -0.73 -9.58 -11.92
C ARG A 57 -1.51 -9.22 -10.66
N VAL A 58 -1.16 -8.11 -10.04
CA VAL A 58 -1.80 -7.61 -8.81
C VAL A 58 -2.52 -6.31 -9.10
N THR A 59 -3.76 -6.21 -8.63
CA THR A 59 -4.61 -5.03 -8.76
C THR A 59 -5.11 -4.60 -7.39
N PHE A 60 -4.90 -3.32 -7.06
CA PHE A 60 -5.54 -2.65 -5.93
C PHE A 60 -6.68 -1.76 -6.42
N SER A 61 -7.81 -1.80 -5.72
CA SER A 61 -8.92 -0.89 -5.97
C SER A 61 -9.45 -0.30 -4.67
N LEU A 62 -9.59 1.03 -4.61
CA LEU A 62 -10.42 1.71 -3.63
C LEU A 62 -11.83 1.82 -4.19
N LEU A 63 -12.80 1.22 -3.50
CA LEU A 63 -14.16 1.13 -3.99
C LEU A 63 -14.94 2.40 -3.70
N ASP A 64 -15.38 3.08 -4.76
CA ASP A 64 -16.53 4.00 -4.71
C ASP A 64 -17.80 3.26 -4.28
N GLN A 65 -18.40 3.71 -3.17
CA GLN A 65 -19.56 3.10 -2.51
C GLN A 65 -20.89 3.74 -2.93
N SER A 66 -20.90 4.43 -4.08
CA SER A 66 -22.12 4.97 -4.69
C SER A 66 -23.09 3.85 -5.06
N ASP A 67 -24.40 4.10 -4.92
CA ASP A 67 -25.43 3.14 -5.31
C ASP A 67 -25.32 2.83 -6.81
N PRO A 68 -25.01 1.57 -7.19
CA PRO A 68 -24.84 1.19 -8.60
C PRO A 68 -26.10 1.38 -9.44
N SER A 69 -27.28 1.43 -8.82
CA SER A 69 -28.54 1.69 -9.51
C SER A 69 -28.73 3.17 -9.90
N LEU A 70 -28.07 4.08 -9.19
CA LEU A 70 -28.17 5.53 -9.41
C LEU A 70 -27.04 6.07 -10.28
N SER A 71 -25.83 5.51 -10.15
CA SER A 71 -24.68 5.91 -10.95
C SER A 71 -23.64 4.79 -11.01
N LYS A 72 -22.89 4.72 -12.11
CA LYS A 72 -21.77 3.77 -12.22
C LYS A 72 -20.70 4.12 -11.18
N PRO A 73 -20.34 3.21 -10.26
CA PRO A 73 -19.23 3.42 -9.34
C PRO A 73 -17.93 3.63 -10.12
N GLN A 74 -17.11 4.60 -9.71
CA GLN A 74 -15.78 4.81 -10.30
C GLN A 74 -14.73 4.50 -9.24
N HIS A 75 -14.31 3.25 -9.19
CA HIS A 75 -13.25 2.82 -8.28
C HIS A 75 -11.90 3.38 -8.74
N ILE A 76 -11.05 3.81 -7.80
CA ILE A 76 -9.65 4.12 -8.11
C ILE A 76 -8.90 2.80 -8.15
N THR A 77 -8.23 2.51 -9.25
CA THR A 77 -7.57 1.22 -9.47
C THR A 77 -6.15 1.41 -9.96
N GLU A 78 -5.22 0.71 -9.34
CA GLU A 78 -3.83 0.62 -9.76
C GLU A 78 -3.45 -0.85 -9.95
N THR A 79 -2.68 -1.14 -10.98
CA THR A 79 -2.33 -2.50 -11.37
C THR A 79 -0.87 -2.58 -11.74
N PHE A 80 -0.20 -3.66 -11.31
CA PHE A 80 1.15 -3.94 -11.73
C PHE A 80 1.36 -5.43 -12.01
N HIS A 81 2.39 -5.72 -12.80
CA HIS A 81 2.90 -7.06 -13.03
C HIS A 81 4.27 -7.12 -12.37
N PRO A 82 4.48 -8.01 -11.38
CA PRO A 82 5.79 -8.16 -10.76
C PRO A 82 6.87 -8.46 -11.80
N ASP A 83 7.90 -7.62 -11.86
CA ASP A 83 9.09 -7.92 -12.66
C ASP A 83 9.93 -9.00 -11.94
N PRO A 84 10.49 -9.99 -12.67
CA PRO A 84 11.31 -11.04 -12.06
C PRO A 84 12.54 -10.53 -11.29
N ASN A 85 13.02 -9.31 -11.54
CA ASN A 85 14.16 -8.71 -10.85
C ASN A 85 13.76 -7.93 -9.58
N TRP A 86 12.47 -7.76 -9.33
CA TRP A 86 12.00 -7.05 -8.13
C TRP A 86 12.22 -7.92 -6.88
N LYS A 87 13.04 -7.41 -5.95
CA LYS A 87 13.41 -8.11 -4.71
C LYS A 87 12.19 -8.47 -3.84
N ASN A 88 11.15 -7.62 -3.86
CA ASN A 88 9.97 -7.75 -3.01
C ASN A 88 9.09 -8.98 -3.36
N PHE A 89 9.32 -9.59 -4.52
CA PHE A 89 8.56 -10.73 -5.05
C PHE A 89 9.41 -12.01 -5.19
N GLN A 90 10.65 -11.98 -4.70
CA GLN A 90 11.48 -13.18 -4.58
C GLN A 90 11.00 -14.08 -3.45
N LYS A 91 11.32 -15.37 -3.56
CA LYS A 91 11.01 -16.38 -2.54
C LYS A 91 11.34 -15.91 -1.13
N PRO A 92 10.37 -15.87 -0.19
CA PRO A 92 10.61 -15.58 1.22
C PRO A 92 11.65 -16.52 1.82
N GLY A 93 12.68 -15.94 2.45
CA GLY A 93 13.64 -16.70 3.24
C GLY A 93 13.18 -16.79 4.68
N ALA A 94 13.57 -17.85 5.40
CA ALA A 94 13.21 -18.07 6.81
C ALA A 94 13.80 -17.02 7.77
N SER A 95 14.90 -16.36 7.38
CA SER A 95 15.55 -15.31 8.16
C SER A 95 15.77 -14.08 7.28
N ARG A 96 14.87 -13.10 7.37
CA ARG A 96 15.06 -11.79 6.74
C ARG A 96 15.22 -10.74 7.83
N SER A 97 16.33 -9.99 7.79
CA SER A 97 16.52 -8.86 8.70
C SER A 97 15.54 -7.73 8.34
N SER A 98 15.19 -6.88 9.31
CA SER A 98 14.29 -5.73 9.07
C SER A 98 14.87 -4.64 8.16
N LEU A 99 16.14 -4.80 7.72
CA LEU A 99 16.86 -3.89 6.83
C LEU A 99 16.91 -4.41 5.37
N ASP A 100 16.47 -5.63 5.13
CA ASP A 100 16.45 -6.19 3.77
C ASP A 100 15.30 -5.59 2.97
N GLU A 101 15.61 -4.87 1.89
CA GLU A 101 14.62 -4.29 0.96
C GLU A 101 13.62 -5.32 0.45
N SER A 102 14.01 -6.60 0.34
CA SER A 102 13.11 -7.69 -0.05
C SER A 102 11.95 -7.91 0.95
N THR A 103 12.08 -7.39 2.18
CA THR A 103 11.03 -7.40 3.21
C THR A 103 10.06 -6.24 3.10
N LEU A 104 10.37 -5.22 2.29
CA LEU A 104 9.49 -4.09 2.12
C LEU A 104 8.34 -4.47 1.19
N GLY A 105 7.14 -3.98 1.50
CA GLY A 105 6.00 -4.12 0.60
C GLY A 105 6.23 -3.32 -0.68
N PHE A 106 5.76 -3.83 -1.81
CA PHE A 106 5.65 -3.05 -3.04
C PHE A 106 4.25 -2.44 -3.13
N GLY A 107 4.15 -1.21 -3.61
CA GLY A 107 2.86 -0.57 -3.80
C GLY A 107 2.95 0.91 -4.09
N TYR A 108 1.89 1.64 -3.75
CA TYR A 108 1.64 3.00 -4.17
C TYR A 108 1.64 3.93 -2.94
N PRO A 109 2.76 4.62 -2.65
CA PRO A 109 2.86 5.55 -1.52
C PRO A 109 1.88 6.74 -1.62
N LYS A 110 1.44 7.08 -2.84
CA LYS A 110 0.47 8.14 -3.12
C LYS A 110 -0.71 7.57 -3.91
N PHE A 111 -1.34 6.52 -3.38
CA PHE A 111 -2.45 5.85 -4.07
C PHE A 111 -3.65 6.78 -4.28
N ILE A 112 -4.02 7.55 -3.24
CA ILE A 112 -5.01 8.63 -3.35
C ILE A 112 -4.76 9.69 -2.28
N SER A 113 -4.92 10.97 -2.62
CA SER A 113 -4.81 12.06 -1.65
C SER A 113 -6.01 12.10 -0.69
N HIS A 114 -5.82 12.65 0.51
CA HIS A 114 -6.91 12.87 1.46
C HIS A 114 -7.94 13.89 0.98
N GLU A 115 -7.60 14.72 0.00
CA GLU A 115 -8.53 15.63 -0.66
C GLU A 115 -9.37 14.88 -1.69
N ASP A 116 -8.74 14.06 -2.53
CA ASP A 116 -9.41 13.31 -3.60
C ASP A 116 -10.31 12.20 -3.07
N ILE A 117 -9.92 11.54 -1.97
CA ILE A 117 -10.75 10.49 -1.35
C ILE A 117 -12.10 11.01 -0.86
N LYS A 118 -12.22 12.32 -0.63
CA LYS A 118 -13.47 12.98 -0.20
C LYS A 118 -14.32 13.48 -1.36
N LYS A 119 -13.82 13.43 -2.62
CA LYS A 119 -14.54 13.96 -3.79
C LYS A 119 -15.72 13.08 -4.23
N ARG A 120 -15.75 11.81 -3.82
CA ARG A 120 -16.82 10.84 -4.14
C ARG A 120 -17.13 9.97 -2.91
N ASN A 121 -18.00 8.98 -3.06
CA ASN A 121 -18.42 8.09 -1.96
C ASN A 121 -17.37 7.00 -1.65
N TYR A 122 -16.07 7.32 -1.67
CA TYR A 122 -15.02 6.38 -1.28
C TYR A 122 -15.01 6.14 0.24
N VAL A 123 -15.40 7.15 1.02
CA VAL A 123 -15.61 7.06 2.47
C VAL A 123 -17.09 7.18 2.75
N ARG A 124 -17.66 6.18 3.42
CA ARG A 124 -19.07 6.18 3.84
C ARG A 124 -19.18 5.48 5.19
N ASP A 125 -19.98 6.01 6.09
CA ASP A 125 -20.19 5.45 7.43
C ASP A 125 -18.87 5.18 8.19
N ASN A 126 -17.91 6.11 8.04
CA ASN A 126 -16.55 6.02 8.59
C ASN A 126 -15.77 4.75 8.14
N ALA A 127 -16.13 4.20 7.00
CA ALA A 127 -15.49 3.03 6.40
C ALA A 127 -15.03 3.30 4.96
N ILE A 128 -13.93 2.64 4.60
CA ILE A 128 -13.45 2.50 3.23
C ILE A 128 -13.41 1.02 2.86
N PHE A 129 -13.57 0.69 1.59
CA PHE A 129 -13.40 -0.67 1.09
C PHE A 129 -12.24 -0.71 0.10
N ILE A 130 -11.23 -1.50 0.42
CA ILE A 130 -10.08 -1.77 -0.44
C ILE A 130 -10.19 -3.21 -0.94
N LYS A 131 -10.09 -3.39 -2.24
CA LYS A 131 -10.00 -4.70 -2.89
C LYS A 131 -8.58 -4.90 -3.41
N ALA A 132 -7.94 -5.98 -3.01
CA ALA A 132 -6.72 -6.47 -3.65
C ALA A 132 -7.08 -7.75 -4.43
N SER A 133 -6.59 -7.90 -5.64
CA SER A 133 -6.86 -9.07 -6.47
C SER A 133 -5.60 -9.51 -7.19
N VAL A 134 -5.43 -10.82 -7.29
CA VAL A 134 -4.30 -11.46 -7.95
C VAL A 134 -4.87 -12.34 -9.07
N GLU A 135 -4.45 -12.10 -10.30
CA GLU A 135 -4.88 -12.91 -11.45
C GLU A 135 -4.02 -14.18 -11.53
N ILE A 136 -4.58 -15.30 -11.09
CA ILE A 136 -3.94 -16.61 -11.16
C ILE A 136 -4.36 -17.26 -12.49
N PRO A 137 -3.42 -17.54 -13.41
CA PRO A 137 -3.75 -18.25 -14.64
C PRO A 137 -4.34 -19.63 -14.31
N GLN A 138 -5.43 -20.00 -14.96
CA GLN A 138 -5.93 -21.38 -14.89
C GLN A 138 -4.93 -22.28 -15.62
N LYS A 139 -4.08 -22.98 -14.86
CA LYS A 139 -3.30 -24.09 -15.42
C LYS A 139 -4.27 -25.24 -15.66
N ILE A 140 -4.51 -25.58 -16.92
CA ILE A 140 -5.14 -26.86 -17.27
C ILE A 140 -4.13 -27.93 -16.85
N LEU A 141 -4.41 -28.62 -15.76
CA LEU A 141 -3.68 -29.82 -15.38
C LEU A 141 -4.07 -30.89 -16.42
N ALA A 142 -3.18 -31.11 -17.40
CA ALA A 142 -3.27 -32.22 -18.34
C ALA A 142 -2.60 -33.46 -17.74
#